data_AF-A0AB33A6J7-F1
#
_entry.id   AF-A0AB33A6J7-F1
#
_cell.length_a   1.000
_cell.length_b   1.000
_cell.length_c   1.000
_cell.angle_alpha   90.00
_cell.angle_beta   90.00
_cell.angle_gamma   90.00
#
_symmetry.space_group_name_H-M   'P 1'
#
loop_
_entity.id
_entity.type
_entity.pdbx_description
1 polymer ?
#
loop_
_entity_poly.entity_id
_entity_poly.type
_entity_poly.pdbx_seq_one_letter_code
_entity_poly.pdbx_strand_id
1 'polypeptide(L)'
;MSPRPGRKASTTDRGLGWKHQQQAESLLRRHVDGTLCWWCGLPMFKAPLLERNWDRKQLAADHSQARAFGGQRADRLLHGICNSQRQDGRHDAHRPVVLGVQPSEWSTALATLGITAAPVITADNLAMDW
;
A
#
# COMPACT_ATOMS: atom_id res chain seq x y z
N MET A 1 -1.34 23.40 -36.43
CA MET A 1 -0.36 23.24 -35.33
C MET A 1 -0.78 22.02 -34.53
N SER A 2 -0.13 20.87 -34.69
CA SER A 2 -0.43 19.69 -33.88
C SER A 2 0.00 19.91 -32.43
N PRO A 3 -0.78 19.49 -31.42
CA PRO A 3 -0.38 19.63 -30.03
C PRO A 3 0.87 18.77 -29.76
N ARG A 4 1.85 19.35 -29.05
CA ARG A 4 3.02 18.59 -28.60
C ARG A 4 2.56 17.55 -27.57
N PRO A 5 3.04 16.30 -27.62
CA PRO A 5 2.72 15.31 -26.60
C PRO A 5 3.18 15.82 -25.22
N GLY A 6 2.26 15.81 -24.25
CA GLY A 6 2.54 16.25 -22.88
C GLY A 6 3.68 15.44 -22.25
N ARG A 7 4.53 16.10 -21.46
CA ARG A 7 5.63 15.45 -20.73
C ARG A 7 5.04 14.39 -19.79
N LYS A 8 5.54 13.15 -19.84
CA LYS A 8 5.21 12.12 -18.84
C LYS A 8 5.65 12.62 -17.46
N ALA A 9 4.79 12.50 -16.46
CA ALA A 9 5.10 12.91 -15.08
C ALA A 9 6.36 12.17 -14.58
N SER A 10 7.33 12.92 -14.06
CA SER A 10 8.53 12.35 -13.43
C SER A 10 8.18 11.62 -12.14
N THR A 11 9.10 10.79 -11.61
CA THR A 11 8.95 10.16 -10.29
C THR A 11 8.71 11.21 -9.20
N THR A 12 9.37 12.36 -9.29
CA THR A 12 9.13 13.52 -8.42
C THR A 12 7.72 14.08 -8.58
N ASP A 13 7.23 14.25 -9.82
CA ASP A 13 5.86 14.74 -10.08
C ASP A 13 4.79 13.76 -9.58
N ARG A 14 5.13 12.47 -9.49
CA ARG A 14 4.28 11.42 -8.91
C ARG A 14 4.37 11.34 -7.38
N GLY A 15 5.15 12.21 -6.73
CA GLY A 15 5.37 12.19 -5.28
C GLY A 15 6.25 11.02 -4.79
N LEU A 16 6.92 10.34 -5.72
CA LEU A 16 7.79 9.18 -5.53
C LEU A 16 9.29 9.56 -5.57
N GLY A 17 9.56 10.83 -5.22
CA GLY A 17 10.89 11.39 -5.27
C GLY A 17 11.77 10.94 -4.09
N TRP A 18 13.00 11.45 -4.08
CA TRP A 18 14.02 11.16 -3.05
C TRP A 18 13.53 11.32 -1.60
N LYS A 19 12.59 12.23 -1.33
CA LYS A 19 11.99 12.40 0.01
C LYS A 19 11.16 11.18 0.43
N HIS A 20 10.36 10.62 -0.48
CA HIS A 20 9.55 9.44 -0.20
C HIS A 20 10.43 8.22 0.07
N GLN A 21 11.48 8.03 -0.74
CA GLN A 21 12.45 6.94 -0.56
C GLN A 21 13.11 6.98 0.83
N GLN A 22 13.53 8.16 1.31
CA GLN A 22 14.08 8.28 2.67
C GLN A 22 13.05 8.04 3.78
N GLN A 23 11.79 8.41 3.56
CA GLN A 23 10.72 8.12 4.52
C GLN A 23 10.51 6.62 4.63
N ALA A 24 10.42 5.92 3.48
CA ALA A 24 10.31 4.47 3.42
C ALA A 24 11.52 3.79 4.11
N GLU A 25 12.75 4.23 3.82
CA GLU A 25 13.95 3.71 4.47
C GLU A 25 13.95 3.95 5.98
N SER A 26 13.56 5.13 6.44
CA SER A 26 13.44 5.46 7.86
C SER A 26 12.39 4.60 8.57
N LEU A 27 11.27 4.29 7.89
CA LEU A 27 10.25 3.38 8.40
C LEU A 27 10.79 1.94 8.49
N LEU A 28 11.44 1.44 7.43
CA LEU A 28 12.03 0.09 7.40
C LEU A 28 13.13 -0.10 8.45
N ARG A 29 13.95 0.93 8.70
CA ARG A 29 14.98 0.92 9.75
C ARG A 29 14.37 0.77 11.14
N ARG A 30 13.23 1.41 11.39
CA ARG A 30 12.50 1.34 12.67
C ARG A 30 11.57 0.13 12.79
N HIS A 31 11.29 -0.55 11.69
CA HIS A 31 10.39 -1.70 11.66
C HIS A 31 10.95 -2.88 12.48
N VAL A 32 10.09 -3.41 13.34
CA VAL A 32 10.32 -4.65 14.09
C VAL A 32 9.53 -5.76 13.40
N ASP A 33 10.21 -6.81 12.98
CA ASP A 33 9.58 -7.96 12.31
C ASP A 33 8.51 -8.59 13.21
N GLY A 34 7.37 -8.92 12.62
CA GLY A 34 6.18 -9.39 13.34
C GLY A 34 5.22 -8.28 13.77
N THR A 35 5.59 -7.00 13.63
CA THR A 35 4.64 -5.88 13.83
C THR A 35 3.43 -6.06 12.92
N LEU A 36 2.22 -5.88 13.47
CA LEU A 36 0.99 -6.12 12.73
C LEU A 36 0.74 -5.02 11.69
N CYS A 37 0.37 -5.44 10.49
CA CYS A 37 -0.11 -4.57 9.43
C CYS A 37 -1.42 -3.90 9.88
N TRP A 38 -1.49 -2.58 9.85
CA TRP A 38 -2.69 -1.84 10.28
C TRP A 38 -3.94 -2.19 9.44
N TRP A 39 -3.73 -2.53 8.16
CA TRP A 39 -4.81 -2.86 7.23
C TRP A 39 -5.40 -4.25 7.48
N CYS A 40 -4.57 -5.30 7.49
CA CYS A 40 -5.03 -6.68 7.56
C CYS A 40 -4.81 -7.37 8.91
N GLY A 41 -4.07 -6.77 9.83
CA GLY A 41 -3.78 -7.34 11.14
C GLY A 41 -2.75 -8.48 11.14
N LEU A 42 -2.20 -8.87 9.97
CA LEU A 42 -1.19 -9.93 9.86
C LEU A 42 0.23 -9.40 10.13
N PRO A 43 1.16 -10.23 10.61
CA PRO A 43 2.54 -9.83 10.88
C PRO A 43 3.27 -9.40 9.60
N MET A 44 4.08 -8.35 9.72
CA MET A 44 4.91 -7.79 8.64
C MET A 44 6.39 -8.10 8.86
N PHE A 45 7.06 -8.49 7.78
CA PHE A 45 8.46 -8.85 7.75
C PHE A 45 9.20 -8.07 6.66
N LYS A 46 10.39 -7.54 6.97
CA LYS A 46 11.29 -6.94 5.99
C LYS A 46 12.26 -7.97 5.40
N ALA A 47 13.00 -7.60 4.35
CA ALA A 47 14.01 -8.47 3.79
C ALA A 47 15.06 -8.87 4.86
N PRO A 48 15.54 -10.12 4.88
CA PRO A 48 15.32 -11.18 3.89
C PRO A 48 14.07 -12.06 4.12
N LEU A 49 13.20 -11.72 5.08
CA LEU A 49 12.08 -12.57 5.52
C LEU A 49 10.78 -12.36 4.72
N LEU A 50 10.85 -11.87 3.48
CA LEU A 50 9.68 -11.50 2.68
C LEU A 50 8.70 -12.66 2.46
N GLU A 51 9.19 -13.90 2.35
CA GLU A 51 8.38 -15.11 2.21
C GLU A 51 7.42 -15.37 3.38
N ARG A 52 7.66 -14.72 4.54
CA ARG A 52 6.77 -14.80 5.70
C ARG A 52 5.59 -13.82 5.62
N ASN A 53 5.67 -12.81 4.76
CA ASN A 53 4.52 -11.96 4.46
C ASN A 53 3.49 -12.78 3.69
N TRP A 54 2.21 -12.60 4.01
CA TRP A 54 1.12 -13.33 3.34
C TRP A 54 1.09 -13.07 1.82
N ASP A 55 1.54 -11.88 1.39
CA ASP A 55 1.62 -11.48 -0.01
C ASP A 55 3.01 -11.66 -0.62
N ARG A 56 3.99 -12.15 0.16
CA ARG A 56 5.39 -12.34 -0.26
C ARG A 56 6.05 -11.11 -0.88
N LYS A 57 5.56 -9.92 -0.57
CA LYS A 57 6.05 -8.64 -1.11
C LYS A 57 6.91 -7.90 -0.09
N GLN A 58 7.69 -6.95 -0.60
CA GLN A 58 8.29 -5.90 0.23
C GLN A 58 7.20 -5.08 0.92
N LEU A 59 7.52 -4.53 2.10
CA LEU A 59 6.62 -3.63 2.80
C LEU A 59 6.55 -2.29 2.05
N ALA A 60 5.34 -1.75 1.92
CA ALA A 60 5.05 -0.48 1.27
C ALA A 60 4.99 0.64 2.32
N ALA A 61 5.47 1.83 1.95
CA ALA A 61 5.36 3.03 2.77
C ALA A 61 4.03 3.74 2.48
N ASP A 62 3.06 3.57 3.37
CA ASP A 62 1.70 4.11 3.22
C ASP A 62 1.58 5.51 3.85
N HIS A 63 0.66 6.29 3.31
CA HIS A 63 0.31 7.62 3.82
C HIS A 63 -1.06 7.55 4.51
N SER A 64 -1.12 7.78 5.84
CA SER A 64 -2.41 7.84 6.55
C SER A 64 -3.39 8.81 5.89
N GLN A 65 -2.92 9.99 5.49
CA GLN A 65 -3.65 10.86 4.57
C GLN A 65 -3.21 10.54 3.14
N ALA A 66 -4.10 10.02 2.31
CA ALA A 66 -3.74 9.67 0.94
C ALA A 66 -3.20 10.89 0.17
N ARG A 67 -2.28 10.64 -0.76
CA ARG A 67 -1.69 11.67 -1.64
C ARG A 67 -2.76 12.43 -2.42
N ALA A 68 -3.84 11.75 -2.84
CA ALA A 68 -4.98 12.35 -3.52
C ALA A 68 -5.67 13.45 -2.70
N PHE A 69 -5.52 13.44 -1.37
CA PHE A 69 -6.05 14.43 -0.44
C PHE A 69 -4.96 15.31 0.19
N GLY A 70 -3.78 15.38 -0.43
CA GLY A 70 -2.69 16.28 -0.03
C GLY A 70 -1.67 15.71 0.96
N GLY A 71 -1.74 14.41 1.31
CA GLY A 71 -0.76 13.82 2.22
C GLY A 71 0.64 13.70 1.60
N GLN A 72 1.64 14.29 2.28
CA GLN A 72 3.02 14.40 1.78
C GLN A 72 4.02 13.48 2.49
N ARG A 73 3.57 12.71 3.48
CA ARG A 73 4.43 11.93 4.35
C ARG A 73 3.92 10.51 4.47
N ALA A 74 4.75 9.55 4.08
CA ALA A 74 4.57 8.18 4.49
C ALA A 74 4.88 8.06 6.00
N ASP A 75 3.96 7.48 6.75
CA ASP A 75 4.00 7.43 8.20
C ASP A 75 3.82 6.02 8.79
N ARG A 76 3.49 5.04 7.94
CA ARG A 76 3.36 3.63 8.33
C ARG A 76 3.85 2.69 7.24
N LEU A 77 4.09 1.45 7.64
CA LEU A 77 4.31 0.34 6.71
C LEU A 77 3.05 -0.50 6.60
N LEU A 78 2.78 -1.00 5.39
CA LEU A 78 1.76 -2.01 5.10
C LEU A 78 2.39 -3.12 4.25
N HIS A 79 1.74 -4.28 4.17
CA HIS A 79 2.01 -5.25 3.10
C HIS A 79 1.73 -4.60 1.72
N GLY A 80 2.42 -5.04 0.69
CA GLY A 80 2.33 -4.47 -0.66
C GLY A 80 0.92 -4.53 -1.25
N ILE A 81 0.24 -5.68 -1.13
CA ILE A 81 -1.16 -5.80 -1.58
C ILE A 81 -2.09 -4.99 -0.68
N CYS A 82 -1.85 -4.94 0.64
CA CYS A 82 -2.66 -4.13 1.56
C CYS A 82 -2.60 -2.63 1.22
N ASN A 83 -1.42 -2.10 0.90
CA ASN A 83 -1.26 -0.71 0.42
C ASN A 83 -2.07 -0.46 -0.86
N SER A 84 -2.00 -1.40 -1.80
CA SER A 84 -2.75 -1.31 -3.06
C SER A 84 -4.27 -1.44 -2.87
N GLN A 85 -4.73 -2.25 -1.91
CA GLN A 85 -6.14 -2.40 -1.55
C GLN A 85 -6.71 -1.13 -0.89
N ARG A 86 -5.90 -0.48 -0.05
CA ARG A 86 -6.31 0.73 0.66
C ARG A 86 -6.60 1.90 -0.26
N GLN A 87 -5.82 2.06 -1.33
CA GLN A 87 -5.94 3.16 -2.29
C GLN A 87 -5.93 4.54 -1.60
N ASP A 88 -7.05 5.26 -1.61
CA ASP A 88 -7.20 6.58 -1.00
C ASP A 88 -7.74 6.54 0.43
N GLY A 89 -7.92 5.35 1.01
CA GLY A 89 -8.41 5.16 2.37
C GLY A 89 -9.94 5.13 2.49
N ARG A 90 -10.72 5.26 1.40
CA ARG A 90 -12.20 5.25 1.46
C ARG A 90 -12.80 3.99 2.10
N HIS A 91 -12.04 2.89 2.13
CA HIS A 91 -12.45 1.62 2.71
C HIS A 91 -11.78 1.31 4.05
N ASP A 92 -11.16 2.29 4.72
CA ASP A 92 -10.50 2.10 6.02
C ASP A 92 -11.43 1.49 7.10
N ALA A 93 -12.74 1.81 7.05
CA ALA A 93 -13.76 1.24 7.93
C ALA A 93 -14.14 -0.22 7.61
N HIS A 94 -13.81 -0.70 6.41
CA HIS A 94 -14.11 -2.05 5.93
C HIS A 94 -12.83 -2.84 5.63
N ARG A 95 -11.70 -2.46 6.23
CA ARG A 95 -10.43 -3.15 6.04
C ARG A 95 -10.49 -4.60 6.56
N PRO A 96 -9.64 -5.53 6.06
CA PRO A 96 -9.75 -6.96 6.38
C PRO A 96 -9.77 -7.27 7.88
N VAL A 97 -8.95 -6.57 8.69
CA VAL A 97 -8.92 -6.80 10.15
C VAL A 97 -10.24 -6.42 10.85
N VAL A 98 -10.99 -5.45 10.30
CA VAL A 98 -12.30 -5.06 10.84
C VAL A 98 -13.37 -6.07 10.44
N LEU A 99 -13.29 -6.59 9.22
CA LEU A 99 -14.23 -7.61 8.72
C LEU A 99 -13.92 -9.02 9.22
N GLY A 100 -12.75 -9.25 9.83
CA GLY A 100 -12.32 -10.56 10.29
C GLY A 100 -12.03 -11.55 9.15
N VAL A 101 -11.63 -11.06 7.98
CA VAL A 101 -11.38 -11.87 6.78
C VAL A 101 -9.90 -11.88 6.40
N GLN A 102 -9.47 -12.91 5.67
CA GLN A 102 -8.14 -12.91 5.06
C GLN A 102 -8.06 -11.76 4.03
N PRO A 103 -6.93 -11.02 3.94
CA PRO A 103 -6.80 -9.92 3.00
C PRO A 103 -6.90 -10.36 1.54
N SER A 104 -6.61 -11.62 1.21
CA SER A 104 -6.85 -12.20 -0.13
C SER A 104 -8.34 -12.34 -0.47
N GLU A 105 -9.23 -12.38 0.52
CA GLU A 105 -10.68 -12.55 0.36
C GLU A 105 -11.44 -11.22 0.50
N TRP A 106 -10.72 -10.13 0.79
CA TRP A 106 -11.30 -8.82 1.11
C TRP A 106 -12.24 -8.27 0.03
N SER A 107 -11.86 -8.36 -1.25
CA SER A 107 -12.71 -7.89 -2.35
C SER A 107 -14.03 -8.67 -2.45
N THR A 108 -13.99 -9.97 -2.15
CA THR A 108 -15.20 -10.80 -2.08
C THR A 108 -16.08 -10.40 -0.89
N ALA A 109 -15.47 -10.17 0.28
CA ALA A 109 -16.18 -9.71 1.47
C ALA A 109 -16.87 -8.36 1.25
N LEU A 110 -16.21 -7.41 0.58
CA LEU A 110 -16.82 -6.14 0.19
C LEU A 110 -17.99 -6.33 -0.78
N ALA A 111 -17.86 -7.22 -1.75
CA ALA A 111 -18.96 -7.52 -2.69
C ALA A 111 -20.19 -8.07 -1.97
N THR A 112 -20.02 -8.92 -0.95
CA THR A 112 -21.12 -9.40 -0.09
C THR A 112 -21.82 -8.28 0.67
N LEU A 113 -21.10 -7.19 1.00
CA LEU A 113 -21.67 -5.99 1.62
C LEU A 113 -22.26 -4.99 0.61
N GLY A 114 -22.25 -5.32 -0.70
CA GLY A 114 -22.70 -4.42 -1.76
C GLY A 114 -21.74 -3.26 -2.04
N ILE A 115 -20.48 -3.37 -1.60
CA ILE A 115 -19.43 -2.36 -1.80
C ILE A 115 -18.55 -2.79 -2.97
N THR A 116 -18.54 -2.00 -4.05
CA THR A 116 -17.64 -2.23 -5.18
C THR A 116 -16.23 -1.72 -4.86
N ALA A 117 -15.25 -2.63 -4.87
CA ALA A 117 -13.83 -2.28 -4.87
C ALA A 117 -13.16 -2.82 -6.14
N ALA A 118 -12.24 -2.06 -6.73
CA ALA A 118 -11.47 -2.53 -7.87
C ALA A 118 -10.56 -3.70 -7.45
N PRO A 119 -10.49 -4.80 -8.23
CA PRO A 119 -9.59 -5.89 -7.92
C PRO A 119 -8.14 -5.42 -8.00
N VAL A 120 -7.36 -5.71 -6.97
CA VAL A 120 -5.91 -5.45 -6.97
C VAL A 120 -5.22 -6.65 -7.61
N ILE A 121 -4.82 -6.51 -8.88
CA ILE A 121 -4.03 -7.53 -9.57
C ILE A 121 -2.60 -7.00 -9.65
N THR A 122 -1.71 -7.46 -8.76
CA THR A 122 -0.28 -7.14 -8.84
C THR A 122 0.53 -8.43 -8.93
N ALA A 123 1.26 -8.60 -10.03
CA ALA A 123 1.95 -9.85 -10.36
C ALA A 123 3.42 -9.92 -9.90
N ASP A 124 3.93 -8.89 -9.21
CA ASP A 124 5.35 -8.54 -9.31
C ASP A 124 6.21 -8.50 -8.03
N ASN A 125 5.95 -9.11 -6.87
CA ASN A 125 6.82 -9.03 -5.65
C ASN A 125 7.24 -7.63 -5.10
N LEU A 126 7.14 -6.55 -5.88
CA LEU A 126 7.36 -5.18 -5.49
C LEU A 126 6.12 -4.67 -4.79
N ALA A 127 6.32 -3.84 -3.76
CA ALA A 127 5.29 -2.92 -3.33
C ALA A 127 5.15 -1.87 -4.43
N MET A 128 3.98 -1.79 -5.08
CA MET A 128 3.66 -0.62 -5.89
C MET A 128 3.62 0.59 -4.93
N ASP A 129 4.38 1.62 -5.28
CA ASP A 129 4.73 2.83 -4.52
C ASP A 129 6.11 2.78 -3.82
N TRP A 130 7.15 2.99 -4.62
CA TRP A 130 8.42 3.62 -4.24
C TRP A 130 8.40 5.05 -4.72
#